data_AF-I4DBM1-F1
#
_entry.id   AF-I4DBM1-F1
#
_cell.length_a   1.000
_cell.length_b   1.000
_cell.length_c   1.000
_cell.angle_alpha   90.00
_cell.angle_beta   90.00
_cell.angle_gamma   90.00
#
_symmetry.space_group_name_H-M   'P 1'
#
loop_
_entity.id
_entity.type
_entity.pdbx_description
1 polymer ?
#
loop_
_entity_poly.entity_id
_entity_poly.type
_entity_poly.pdbx_seq_one_letter_code
_entity_poly.pdbx_strand_id
1 'polypeptide(L)'
;MRKLLLGLIVLLSIFAFPGVTLADTMQTAANLTDLQSLIYQDMVDRETPFEIKYTGDVQTLENGNLMSTMNKASTQDDYLALSFSDIQYNANVISKYDTVLTFTVSYITTKAEEDFVTSQAQSIVSSIITPGMTPDEKEKAIHDYITSHVSYDYSLQYHSAYDALTYGRAVCQGYAMLMEKMLNDAGIKTIIIKGYLNGNQPEDFHAWNMVQLNGFWYQVDATNDGVLNNLFYNVTDIFLSQHGFTWDKTKFPQAATLYSSSGSVIGIALSKTMDTIAVGSNDTLVTTITPSNATNQAVTWKSSNPSVATVDQNGKVLAINGGTATITVTTQDGNKSASCHVTVPNSATNIALSPASTTIDVGFTKSLSVVFRPSATTDKKVTWSSDNTSVAAVDTNGNVKGIADGSANITAKSDDGGFVATCAVTVQTGVTKIVLSKTTDTINVGNNDTLVAAITPSNATSQAVTWKSSNPSVATVDQNGKVVAVKTGTTVISVAAQDGNKVASCQVTVPNLASSIALNLTSTTIDVGFTQSLKRCIYTKQYDG
;
A
#
# COMPACT_ATOMS: atom_id res chain seq x y z
N MET A 1 -47.73 6.54 -23.65
CA MET A 1 -48.02 5.23 -23.02
C MET A 1 -49.50 5.13 -22.63
N ARG A 2 -50.32 4.46 -23.45
CA ARG A 2 -51.56 3.86 -22.94
C ARG A 2 -51.14 2.78 -21.95
N LYS A 3 -51.76 2.73 -20.76
CA LYS A 3 -51.60 1.60 -19.84
C LYS A 3 -51.74 0.31 -20.64
N LEU A 4 -50.70 -0.54 -20.63
CA LEU A 4 -50.81 -1.93 -21.06
C LEU A 4 -51.86 -2.60 -20.18
N LEU A 5 -53.12 -2.58 -20.63
CA LEU A 5 -54.14 -3.47 -20.13
C LEU A 5 -53.87 -4.82 -20.80
N LEU A 6 -53.08 -5.66 -20.13
CA LEU A 6 -53.04 -7.09 -20.42
C LEU A 6 -54.37 -7.69 -19.98
N GLY A 7 -55.37 -7.61 -20.86
CA GLY A 7 -56.65 -8.27 -20.69
C GLY A 7 -56.49 -9.76 -20.95
N LEU A 8 -56.64 -10.59 -19.92
CA LEU A 8 -56.87 -12.02 -20.05
C LEU A 8 -58.19 -12.23 -20.80
N ILE A 9 -58.13 -12.46 -22.12
CA ILE A 9 -59.28 -12.81 -22.93
C ILE A 9 -59.12 -14.28 -23.35
N VAL A 10 -59.80 -15.17 -22.61
CA VAL A 10 -60.06 -16.53 -23.08
C VAL A 10 -61.21 -16.43 -24.09
N LEU A 11 -60.88 -16.21 -25.37
CA LEU A 11 -61.85 -16.39 -26.45
C LEU A 11 -61.59 -17.74 -27.14
N LEU A 12 -62.51 -18.67 -26.94
CA LEU A 12 -62.65 -19.87 -27.76
C LEU A 12 -63.23 -19.43 -29.11
N SER A 13 -62.39 -19.24 -30.12
CA SER A 13 -62.85 -19.12 -31.50
C SER A 13 -61.91 -19.87 -32.43
N ILE A 14 -62.41 -21.00 -32.93
CA ILE A 14 -61.78 -21.82 -33.97
C ILE A 14 -61.92 -21.07 -35.29
N PHE A 15 -60.82 -20.55 -35.81
CA PHE A 15 -60.71 -20.20 -37.23
C PHE A 15 -59.71 -21.14 -37.89
N ALA A 16 -60.21 -21.97 -38.80
CA ALA A 16 -59.38 -22.78 -39.68
C ALA A 16 -58.99 -21.94 -40.90
N PHE A 17 -57.70 -21.71 -41.10
CA PHE A 17 -57.15 -21.23 -42.38
C PHE A 17 -56.52 -22.41 -43.14
N PRO A 18 -56.79 -22.58 -44.44
CA PRO A 18 -56.15 -23.62 -45.22
C PRO A 18 -54.85 -23.11 -45.87
N GLY A 19 -53.78 -23.89 -45.70
CA GLY A 19 -52.80 -24.13 -46.76
C GLY A 19 -51.43 -23.48 -46.61
N VAL A 20 -50.52 -24.14 -45.88
CA VAL A 20 -49.10 -24.28 -46.24
C VAL A 20 -48.62 -25.65 -45.74
N THR A 21 -47.97 -26.46 -46.59
CA THR A 21 -47.24 -27.67 -46.16
C THR A 21 -45.88 -27.72 -46.85
N LEU A 22 -44.78 -27.63 -46.10
CA LEU A 22 -44.00 -28.78 -45.62
C LEU A 22 -42.78 -28.32 -44.79
N ALA A 23 -42.81 -28.72 -43.51
CA ALA A 23 -41.71 -28.97 -42.58
C ALA A 23 -40.74 -27.83 -42.22
N ASP A 24 -41.21 -26.88 -41.41
CA ASP A 24 -40.38 -26.47 -40.26
C ASP A 24 -40.85 -27.30 -39.05
N THR A 25 -39.94 -28.05 -38.46
CA THR A 25 -40.20 -28.71 -37.18
C THR A 25 -40.49 -27.62 -36.16
N MET A 26 -41.72 -27.57 -35.64
CA MET A 26 -42.12 -26.66 -34.56
C MET A 26 -41.05 -26.64 -33.47
N GLN A 27 -40.51 -25.44 -33.19
CA GLN A 27 -39.44 -25.27 -32.23
C GLN A 27 -39.86 -25.82 -30.86
N THR A 28 -38.92 -26.41 -30.12
CA THR A 28 -39.23 -27.08 -28.85
C THR A 28 -38.41 -26.51 -27.70
N ALA A 29 -39.08 -26.11 -26.62
CA ALA A 29 -38.49 -25.68 -25.36
C ALA A 29 -38.73 -26.72 -24.26
N ALA A 30 -37.66 -27.17 -23.59
CA ALA A 30 -37.78 -28.13 -22.49
C ALA A 30 -37.93 -27.47 -21.12
N ASN A 31 -37.58 -26.17 -21.01
CA ASN A 31 -37.61 -25.39 -19.79
C ASN A 31 -37.83 -23.90 -20.10
N LEU A 32 -38.03 -23.07 -19.06
CA LEU A 32 -38.34 -21.65 -19.22
C LEU A 32 -37.20 -20.84 -19.88
N THR A 33 -35.94 -21.25 -19.74
CA THR A 33 -34.79 -20.57 -20.36
C THR A 33 -34.76 -20.81 -21.86
N ASP A 34 -34.98 -22.06 -22.29
CA ASP A 34 -35.11 -22.37 -23.72
C ASP A 34 -36.30 -21.60 -24.31
N LEU A 35 -37.43 -21.61 -23.60
CA LEU A 35 -38.63 -20.90 -24.02
C LEU A 35 -38.39 -19.39 -24.17
N GLN A 36 -37.72 -18.75 -23.20
CA GLN A 36 -37.33 -17.35 -23.29
C GLN A 36 -36.50 -17.08 -24.56
N SER A 37 -35.52 -17.94 -24.83
CA SER A 37 -34.58 -17.76 -25.96
C SER A 37 -35.27 -17.89 -27.31
N LEU A 38 -36.19 -18.85 -27.44
CA LEU A 38 -36.97 -19.05 -28.66
C LEU A 38 -37.96 -17.90 -28.89
N ILE A 39 -38.70 -17.48 -27.85
CA ILE A 39 -39.59 -16.30 -27.93
C ILE A 39 -38.79 -15.07 -28.38
N TYR A 40 -37.61 -14.84 -27.77
CA TYR A 40 -36.75 -13.74 -28.14
C TYR A 40 -36.32 -13.81 -29.62
N GLN A 41 -35.90 -14.99 -30.09
CA GLN A 41 -35.45 -15.18 -31.47
C GLN A 41 -36.58 -14.92 -32.47
N ASP A 42 -37.76 -15.51 -32.27
CA ASP A 42 -38.92 -15.29 -33.15
C ASP A 42 -39.34 -13.81 -33.15
N MET A 43 -39.22 -13.12 -32.00
CA MET A 43 -39.47 -11.68 -31.92
C MET A 43 -38.43 -10.82 -32.65
N VAL A 44 -37.15 -11.19 -32.59
CA VAL A 44 -36.09 -10.56 -33.39
C VAL A 44 -36.37 -10.74 -34.88
N ASP A 45 -36.86 -11.90 -35.28
CA ASP A 45 -37.21 -12.22 -36.67
C ASP A 45 -38.57 -11.66 -37.12
N ARG A 46 -39.28 -10.96 -36.22
CA ARG A 46 -40.61 -10.34 -36.46
C ARG A 46 -41.67 -11.36 -36.89
N GLU A 47 -41.52 -12.61 -36.47
CA GLU A 47 -42.50 -13.66 -36.74
C GLU A 47 -43.78 -13.39 -35.94
N THR A 48 -44.95 -13.54 -36.59
CA THR A 48 -46.27 -13.43 -35.95
C THR A 48 -47.39 -13.99 -36.85
N PRO A 49 -48.26 -14.89 -36.36
CA PRO A 49 -48.09 -15.64 -35.12
C PRO A 49 -46.94 -16.66 -35.24
N PHE A 50 -46.34 -17.04 -34.12
CA PHE A 50 -45.37 -18.14 -34.05
C PHE A 50 -45.73 -19.13 -32.94
N GLU A 51 -45.29 -20.38 -33.10
CA GLU A 51 -45.63 -21.49 -32.20
C GLU A 51 -44.39 -22.16 -31.62
N ILE A 52 -44.40 -22.37 -30.31
CA ILE A 52 -43.35 -23.09 -29.58
C ILE A 52 -43.97 -24.25 -28.83
N LYS A 53 -43.45 -25.46 -29.06
CA LYS A 53 -43.79 -26.64 -28.27
C LYS A 53 -43.04 -26.62 -26.95
N TYR A 54 -43.75 -26.60 -25.84
CA TYR A 54 -43.19 -26.75 -24.51
C TYR A 54 -43.31 -28.19 -24.02
N THR A 55 -42.16 -28.83 -23.77
CA THR A 55 -42.08 -30.21 -23.27
C THR A 55 -41.72 -30.31 -21.79
N GLY A 56 -41.59 -29.17 -21.11
CA GLY A 56 -41.51 -29.12 -19.65
C GLY A 56 -42.85 -29.40 -18.98
N ASP A 57 -42.84 -29.54 -17.65
CA ASP A 57 -44.08 -29.68 -16.88
C ASP A 57 -44.94 -28.42 -17.02
N VAL A 58 -46.17 -28.53 -17.52
CA VAL A 58 -47.07 -27.39 -17.75
C VAL A 58 -47.29 -26.54 -16.49
N GLN A 59 -47.21 -27.13 -15.29
CA GLN A 59 -47.32 -26.40 -14.03
C GLN A 59 -46.21 -25.33 -13.85
N THR A 60 -45.07 -25.48 -14.52
CA THR A 60 -43.99 -24.48 -14.50
C THR A 60 -44.35 -23.17 -15.21
N LEU A 61 -45.34 -23.19 -16.11
CA LEU A 61 -45.81 -22.01 -16.83
C LEU A 61 -46.79 -21.15 -16.00
N GLU A 62 -47.37 -21.74 -14.95
CA GLU A 62 -48.37 -21.12 -14.09
C GLU A 62 -47.78 -20.02 -13.18
N ASN A 63 -48.63 -19.42 -12.33
CA ASN A 63 -48.23 -18.39 -11.35
C ASN A 63 -47.49 -17.18 -11.94
N GLY A 64 -47.76 -16.85 -13.20
CA GLY A 64 -47.12 -15.73 -13.89
C GLY A 64 -45.72 -16.03 -14.44
N ASN A 65 -45.23 -17.27 -14.37
CA ASN A 65 -43.92 -17.63 -14.89
C ASN A 65 -43.83 -17.46 -16.41
N LEU A 66 -44.86 -17.85 -17.16
CA LEU A 66 -44.90 -17.59 -18.61
C LEU A 66 -44.86 -16.09 -18.92
N MET A 67 -45.64 -15.28 -18.18
CA MET A 67 -45.63 -13.81 -18.32
C MET A 67 -44.25 -13.22 -18.01
N SER A 68 -43.60 -13.68 -16.94
CA SER A 68 -42.23 -13.30 -16.59
C SER A 68 -41.23 -13.69 -17.68
N THR A 69 -41.39 -14.88 -18.26
CA THR A 69 -40.55 -15.41 -19.35
C THR A 69 -40.70 -14.56 -20.61
N MET A 70 -41.93 -14.26 -21.03
CA MET A 70 -42.21 -13.36 -22.15
C MET A 70 -41.66 -11.96 -21.91
N ASN A 71 -41.85 -11.40 -20.70
CA ASN A 71 -41.32 -10.08 -20.35
C ASN A 71 -39.79 -10.06 -20.42
N LYS A 72 -39.11 -11.11 -19.97
CA LYS A 72 -37.65 -11.22 -20.08
C LYS A 72 -37.19 -11.33 -21.54
N ALA A 73 -37.89 -12.10 -22.36
CA ALA A 73 -37.59 -12.21 -23.79
C ALA A 73 -37.77 -10.87 -24.50
N SER A 74 -38.91 -10.21 -24.30
CA SER A 74 -39.26 -8.96 -24.99
C SER A 74 -38.51 -7.73 -24.48
N THR A 75 -37.79 -7.84 -23.36
CA THR A 75 -36.94 -6.78 -22.80
C THR A 75 -35.47 -7.18 -22.70
N GLN A 76 -35.06 -8.21 -23.43
CA GLN A 76 -33.70 -8.73 -23.42
C GLN A 76 -32.69 -7.73 -23.98
N ASP A 77 -33.08 -6.95 -25.00
CA ASP A 77 -32.36 -5.79 -25.49
C ASP A 77 -33.31 -4.59 -25.65
N ASP A 78 -32.75 -3.38 -25.61
CA ASP A 78 -33.55 -2.16 -25.57
C ASP A 78 -34.20 -1.84 -26.92
N TYR A 79 -33.59 -2.24 -28.03
CA TYR A 79 -34.14 -2.06 -29.38
C TYR A 79 -35.43 -2.87 -29.55
N LEU A 80 -35.39 -4.17 -29.20
CA LEU A 80 -36.55 -5.05 -29.29
C LEU A 80 -37.67 -4.57 -28.36
N ALA A 81 -37.32 -4.09 -27.16
CA ALA A 81 -38.27 -3.55 -26.19
C ALA A 81 -39.03 -2.30 -26.68
N LEU A 82 -38.59 -1.70 -27.79
CA LEU A 82 -39.22 -0.57 -28.46
C LEU A 82 -39.85 -0.94 -29.82
N SER A 83 -39.72 -2.20 -30.27
CA SER A 83 -40.09 -2.63 -31.62
C SER A 83 -41.50 -3.22 -31.75
N PHE A 84 -42.27 -3.27 -30.67
CA PHE A 84 -43.63 -3.83 -30.66
C PHE A 84 -44.53 -3.07 -29.68
N SER A 85 -45.86 -3.15 -29.88
CA SER A 85 -46.85 -2.50 -29.02
C SER A 85 -47.64 -3.46 -28.13
N ASP A 86 -47.76 -4.72 -28.54
CA ASP A 86 -48.52 -5.74 -27.81
C ASP A 86 -47.99 -7.15 -28.11
N ILE A 87 -48.06 -8.03 -27.12
CA ILE A 87 -47.78 -9.47 -27.26
C ILE A 87 -48.88 -10.25 -26.53
N GLN A 88 -49.54 -11.13 -27.27
CA GLN A 88 -50.59 -12.01 -26.79
C GLN A 88 -50.12 -13.45 -26.91
N TYR A 89 -50.67 -14.33 -26.07
CA TYR A 89 -50.37 -15.75 -26.14
C TYR A 89 -51.62 -16.60 -25.93
N ASN A 90 -51.60 -17.79 -26.52
CA ASN A 90 -52.53 -18.88 -26.25
C ASN A 90 -51.74 -20.13 -25.87
N ALA A 91 -52.21 -20.87 -24.87
CA ALA A 91 -51.61 -22.13 -24.45
C ALA A 91 -52.58 -23.28 -24.69
N ASN A 92 -52.24 -24.16 -25.64
CA ASN A 92 -52.98 -25.39 -25.91
C ASN A 92 -52.31 -26.57 -25.20
N VAL A 93 -52.86 -26.94 -24.03
CA VAL A 93 -52.33 -28.02 -23.19
C VAL A 93 -52.85 -29.37 -23.68
N ILE A 94 -51.98 -30.17 -24.30
CA ILE A 94 -52.29 -31.51 -24.81
C ILE A 94 -52.08 -32.55 -23.71
N SER A 95 -50.96 -32.44 -22.99
CA SER A 95 -50.64 -33.28 -21.83
C SER A 95 -49.73 -32.53 -20.85
N LYS A 96 -49.41 -33.15 -19.71
CA LYS A 96 -48.51 -32.60 -18.69
C LYS A 96 -47.16 -32.11 -19.26
N TYR A 97 -46.64 -32.79 -20.29
CA TYR A 97 -45.34 -32.50 -20.92
C TYR A 97 -45.49 -32.23 -22.42
N ASP A 98 -46.68 -31.80 -22.85
CA ASP A 98 -46.95 -31.45 -24.24
C ASP A 98 -47.92 -30.28 -24.27
N THR A 99 -47.38 -29.06 -24.37
CA THR A 99 -48.16 -27.83 -24.50
C THR A 99 -47.67 -27.07 -25.72
N VAL A 100 -48.59 -26.62 -26.58
CA VAL A 100 -48.25 -25.73 -27.71
C VAL A 100 -48.59 -24.30 -27.30
N LEU A 101 -47.61 -23.41 -27.35
CA LEU A 101 -47.75 -22.00 -27.05
C LEU A 101 -47.75 -21.22 -28.37
N THR A 102 -48.83 -20.52 -28.66
CA THR A 102 -48.95 -19.65 -29.84
C THR A 102 -48.82 -18.21 -29.37
N PHE A 103 -47.91 -17.45 -29.96
CA PHE A 103 -47.69 -16.03 -29.66
C PHE A 103 -48.10 -15.18 -30.85
N THR A 104 -48.81 -14.09 -30.58
CA THR A 104 -49.20 -13.08 -31.56
C THR A 104 -48.66 -11.74 -31.11
N VAL A 105 -47.75 -11.17 -31.91
CA VAL A 105 -47.09 -9.90 -31.59
C VAL A 105 -47.51 -8.83 -32.60
N SER A 106 -47.78 -7.63 -32.09
CA SER A 106 -48.02 -6.45 -32.91
C SER A 106 -46.72 -5.64 -33.00
N TYR A 107 -45.93 -5.89 -34.04
CA TYR A 107 -44.68 -5.16 -34.29
C TYR A 107 -44.93 -3.78 -34.91
N ILE A 108 -43.99 -2.86 -34.68
CA ILE A 108 -43.96 -1.54 -35.34
C ILE A 108 -43.38 -1.66 -36.75
N THR A 109 -42.52 -2.65 -36.97
CA THR A 109 -41.83 -2.92 -38.24
C THR A 109 -41.96 -4.38 -38.65
N THR A 110 -41.88 -4.62 -39.95
CA THR A 110 -41.76 -5.96 -40.54
C THR A 110 -40.30 -6.42 -40.57
N LYS A 111 -40.08 -7.73 -40.76
CA LYS A 111 -38.72 -8.29 -40.92
C LYS A 111 -37.94 -7.64 -42.06
N ALA A 112 -38.59 -7.41 -43.20
CA ALA A 112 -37.96 -6.78 -44.36
C ALA A 112 -37.52 -5.33 -44.08
N GLU A 113 -38.29 -4.58 -43.29
CA GLU A 113 -37.94 -3.22 -42.88
C GLU A 113 -36.74 -3.22 -41.92
N GLU A 114 -36.65 -4.19 -41.00
CA GLU A 114 -35.48 -4.32 -40.11
C GLU A 114 -34.20 -4.78 -40.83
N ASP A 115 -34.34 -5.67 -41.82
CA ASP A 115 -33.21 -6.06 -42.69
C ASP A 115 -32.72 -4.87 -43.53
N PHE A 116 -33.64 -4.01 -43.98
CA PHE A 116 -33.29 -2.73 -44.60
C PHE A 116 -32.56 -1.80 -43.64
N VAL A 117 -33.08 -1.60 -42.41
CA VAL A 117 -32.43 -0.76 -41.38
C VAL A 117 -31.00 -1.23 -41.14
N THR A 118 -30.83 -2.54 -40.94
CA THR A 118 -29.52 -3.15 -40.69
C THR A 118 -28.56 -2.87 -41.84
N SER A 119 -28.99 -3.14 -43.09
CA SER A 119 -28.15 -2.95 -44.27
C SER A 119 -27.78 -1.48 -44.50
N GLN A 120 -28.73 -0.57 -44.29
CA GLN A 120 -28.50 0.86 -44.50
C GLN A 120 -27.67 1.50 -43.40
N ALA A 121 -27.90 1.17 -42.12
CA ALA A 121 -27.07 1.63 -41.02
C ALA A 121 -25.61 1.25 -41.25
N GLN A 122 -25.34 -0.01 -41.62
CA GLN A 122 -23.98 -0.49 -41.93
C GLN A 122 -23.35 0.25 -43.10
N SER A 123 -24.11 0.50 -44.16
CA SER A 123 -23.66 1.26 -45.34
C SER A 123 -23.26 2.69 -44.96
N ILE A 124 -24.11 3.37 -44.18
CA ILE A 124 -23.87 4.74 -43.71
C ILE A 124 -22.63 4.77 -42.80
N VAL A 125 -22.58 3.90 -41.79
CA VAL A 125 -21.46 3.80 -40.85
C VAL A 125 -20.14 3.59 -41.61
N SER A 126 -20.13 2.70 -42.61
CA SER A 126 -18.96 2.46 -43.45
C SER A 126 -18.54 3.67 -44.29
N SER A 127 -19.47 4.58 -44.59
CA SER A 127 -19.19 5.80 -45.37
C SER A 127 -18.68 6.98 -44.52
N ILE A 128 -19.08 7.05 -43.25
CA ILE A 128 -18.72 8.16 -42.34
C ILE A 128 -17.56 7.82 -41.39
N ILE A 129 -17.26 6.53 -41.19
CA ILE A 129 -16.16 6.07 -40.34
C ILE A 129 -14.98 5.62 -41.20
N THR A 130 -13.80 6.18 -40.92
CA THR A 130 -12.54 5.81 -41.60
C THR A 130 -11.57 5.09 -40.66
N PRO A 131 -10.65 4.26 -41.19
CA PRO A 131 -9.62 3.62 -40.38
C PRO A 131 -8.79 4.66 -39.62
N GLY A 132 -8.63 4.46 -38.31
CA GLY A 132 -7.85 5.33 -37.43
C GLY A 132 -8.68 6.31 -36.59
N MET A 133 -9.98 6.47 -36.87
CA MET A 133 -10.86 7.25 -36.00
C MET A 133 -10.94 6.63 -34.59
N THR A 134 -10.80 7.49 -33.60
CA THR A 134 -11.04 7.20 -32.18
C THR A 134 -12.53 6.89 -31.92
N PRO A 135 -12.88 6.20 -30.83
CA PRO A 135 -14.28 5.99 -30.46
C PRO A 135 -15.09 7.30 -30.39
N ASP A 136 -14.50 8.37 -29.88
CA ASP A 136 -15.10 9.70 -29.79
C ASP A 136 -15.40 10.29 -31.18
N GLU A 137 -14.45 10.21 -32.12
CA GLU A 137 -14.65 10.69 -33.50
C GLU A 137 -15.74 9.89 -34.24
N LYS A 138 -15.77 8.57 -34.02
CA LYS A 138 -16.78 7.69 -34.60
C LYS A 138 -18.19 8.02 -34.12
N GLU A 139 -18.36 8.17 -32.80
CA GLU A 139 -19.64 8.55 -32.21
C GLU A 139 -20.07 9.92 -32.73
N LYS A 140 -19.17 10.91 -32.77
CA LYS A 140 -19.49 12.25 -33.27
C LYS A 140 -19.95 12.21 -34.73
N ALA A 141 -19.29 11.43 -35.57
CA ALA A 141 -19.68 11.27 -36.98
C ALA A 141 -21.10 10.69 -37.12
N ILE A 142 -21.42 9.66 -36.33
CA ILE A 142 -22.76 9.05 -36.30
C ILE A 142 -23.81 10.04 -35.79
N HIS A 143 -23.54 10.68 -34.67
CA HIS A 143 -24.41 11.69 -34.08
C HIS A 143 -24.72 12.82 -35.08
N ASP A 144 -23.69 13.35 -35.73
CA ASP A 144 -23.83 14.46 -36.68
C ASP A 144 -24.57 14.02 -37.94
N TYR A 145 -24.36 12.80 -38.41
CA TYR A 145 -25.14 12.24 -39.49
C TYR A 145 -26.63 12.21 -39.12
N ILE A 146 -26.99 11.64 -37.98
CA ILE A 146 -28.39 11.49 -37.56
C ILE A 146 -29.05 12.87 -37.39
N THR A 147 -28.42 13.78 -36.65
CA THR A 147 -28.97 15.13 -36.39
C THR A 147 -29.12 15.99 -37.65
N SER A 148 -28.33 15.73 -38.70
CA SER A 148 -28.43 16.44 -39.98
C SER A 148 -29.36 15.79 -41.01
N HIS A 149 -29.74 14.52 -40.84
CA HIS A 149 -30.54 13.75 -41.81
C HIS A 149 -31.93 13.37 -41.30
N VAL A 150 -32.17 13.47 -39.99
CA VAL A 150 -33.46 13.14 -39.38
C VAL A 150 -34.04 14.39 -38.73
N SER A 151 -35.29 14.71 -39.08
CA SER A 151 -36.09 15.78 -38.45
C SER A 151 -37.13 15.23 -37.47
N TYR A 152 -37.44 15.98 -36.41
CA TYR A 152 -38.42 15.51 -35.43
C TYR A 152 -39.84 15.46 -36.01
N ASP A 153 -40.53 14.34 -35.79
CA ASP A 153 -41.92 14.16 -36.20
C ASP A 153 -42.91 14.64 -35.13
N TYR A 154 -43.41 15.87 -35.28
CA TYR A 154 -44.45 16.42 -34.40
C TYR A 154 -45.84 15.81 -34.62
N SER A 155 -46.06 14.99 -35.65
CA SER A 155 -47.33 14.27 -35.84
C SER A 155 -47.43 13.00 -34.99
N LEU A 156 -46.31 12.56 -34.40
CA LEU A 156 -46.19 11.37 -33.56
C LEU A 156 -46.62 10.07 -34.28
N GLN A 157 -46.30 9.94 -35.57
CA GLN A 157 -46.61 8.78 -36.40
C GLN A 157 -45.40 7.92 -36.73
N TYR A 158 -44.20 8.50 -36.75
CA TYR A 158 -42.97 7.84 -37.20
C TYR A 158 -42.09 7.44 -36.00
N HIS A 159 -42.08 6.17 -35.61
CA HIS A 159 -41.51 5.71 -34.32
C HIS A 159 -40.28 4.79 -34.44
N SER A 160 -39.91 4.38 -35.65
CA SER A 160 -38.87 3.38 -35.88
C SER A 160 -37.59 3.95 -36.49
N ALA A 161 -36.49 3.18 -36.41
CA ALA A 161 -35.28 3.48 -37.17
C ALA A 161 -35.51 3.39 -38.70
N TYR A 162 -36.43 2.53 -39.14
CA TYR A 162 -36.86 2.45 -40.54
C TYR A 162 -37.47 3.77 -41.01
N ASP A 163 -38.32 4.38 -40.18
CA ASP A 163 -38.92 5.67 -40.50
C ASP A 163 -37.87 6.78 -40.62
N ALA A 164 -36.92 6.81 -39.68
CA ALA A 164 -35.83 7.76 -39.68
C ALA A 164 -34.99 7.67 -40.96
N LEU A 165 -34.64 6.44 -41.39
CA LEU A 165 -33.83 6.20 -42.60
C LEU A 165 -34.61 6.39 -43.91
N THR A 166 -35.90 6.06 -43.92
CA THR A 166 -36.72 6.06 -45.15
C THR A 166 -37.34 7.42 -45.44
N TYR A 167 -37.83 8.09 -44.39
CA TYR A 167 -38.57 9.35 -44.53
C TYR A 167 -37.78 10.56 -44.02
N GLY A 168 -36.59 10.37 -43.43
CA GLY A 168 -35.80 11.45 -42.84
C GLY A 168 -36.48 12.11 -41.64
N ARG A 169 -37.39 11.39 -40.97
CA ARG A 169 -38.11 11.90 -39.79
C ARG A 169 -38.56 10.79 -38.85
N ALA A 170 -38.53 11.07 -37.56
CA ALA A 170 -39.04 10.18 -36.52
C ALA A 170 -39.29 10.95 -35.21
N VAL A 171 -39.98 10.34 -34.26
CA VAL A 171 -39.98 10.78 -32.86
C VAL A 171 -38.74 10.27 -32.13
N CYS A 172 -38.55 10.67 -30.87
CA CYS A 172 -37.38 10.34 -30.06
C CYS A 172 -37.02 8.85 -30.03
N GLN A 173 -38.03 7.97 -30.04
CA GLN A 173 -37.84 6.52 -30.15
C GLN A 173 -37.06 6.12 -31.41
N GLY A 174 -37.44 6.63 -32.58
CA GLY A 174 -36.78 6.28 -33.84
C GLY A 174 -35.34 6.81 -33.93
N TYR A 175 -35.08 7.99 -33.36
CA TYR A 175 -33.71 8.51 -33.21
C TYR A 175 -32.85 7.59 -32.35
N ALA A 176 -33.35 7.23 -31.16
CA ALA A 176 -32.59 6.41 -30.22
C ALA A 176 -32.29 5.02 -30.79
N MET A 177 -33.27 4.42 -31.48
CA MET A 177 -33.14 3.14 -32.17
C MET A 177 -32.12 3.20 -33.32
N LEU A 178 -32.15 4.24 -34.16
CA LEU A 178 -31.19 4.39 -35.25
C LEU A 178 -29.77 4.62 -34.72
N MET A 179 -29.63 5.49 -33.71
CA MET A 179 -28.33 5.76 -33.08
C MET A 179 -27.75 4.51 -32.45
N GLU A 180 -28.59 3.70 -31.78
CA GLU A 180 -28.13 2.44 -31.19
C GLU A 180 -27.58 1.48 -32.25
N LYS A 181 -28.28 1.29 -33.37
CA LYS A 181 -27.81 0.43 -34.48
C LYS A 181 -26.48 0.91 -35.03
N MET A 182 -26.37 2.19 -35.36
CA MET A 182 -25.17 2.75 -35.96
C MET A 182 -23.97 2.71 -35.01
N LEU A 183 -24.17 2.96 -33.71
CA LEU A 183 -23.10 2.88 -32.71
C LEU A 183 -22.63 1.45 -32.49
N ASN A 184 -23.55 0.48 -32.42
CA ASN A 184 -23.22 -0.94 -32.32
C ASN A 184 -22.41 -1.41 -33.55
N ASP A 185 -22.79 -1.00 -34.77
CA ASP A 185 -22.03 -1.30 -35.99
C ASP A 185 -20.62 -0.67 -35.97
N ALA A 186 -20.46 0.48 -35.31
CA ALA A 186 -19.15 1.12 -35.10
C ALA A 186 -18.30 0.50 -33.98
N GLY A 187 -18.83 -0.50 -33.28
CA GLY A 187 -18.19 -1.16 -32.14
C GLY A 187 -18.23 -0.34 -30.85
N ILE A 188 -19.16 0.61 -30.74
CA ILE A 188 -19.32 1.46 -29.57
C ILE A 188 -20.51 0.95 -28.77
N LYS A 189 -20.28 0.61 -27.49
CA LYS A 189 -21.37 0.15 -26.63
C LYS A 189 -22.33 1.29 -26.36
N THR A 190 -23.60 0.99 -26.52
CA THR A 190 -24.71 1.92 -26.37
C THR A 190 -25.88 1.23 -25.67
N ILE A 191 -26.72 2.01 -25.01
CA ILE A 191 -27.93 1.56 -24.32
C ILE A 191 -29.03 2.58 -24.65
N ILE A 192 -30.25 2.14 -24.95
CA ILE A 192 -31.38 3.07 -25.06
C ILE A 192 -32.01 3.26 -23.68
N ILE A 193 -32.06 4.50 -23.22
CA ILE A 193 -32.82 4.85 -22.01
C ILE A 193 -34.25 5.20 -22.40
N LYS A 194 -35.20 4.69 -21.61
CA LYS A 194 -36.58 5.15 -21.54
C LYS A 194 -36.77 5.98 -20.29
N GLY A 195 -37.24 7.21 -20.47
CA GLY A 195 -37.49 8.16 -19.39
C GLY A 195 -38.53 9.17 -19.80
N TYR A 196 -38.46 10.34 -19.17
CA TYR A 196 -39.45 11.39 -19.35
C TYR A 196 -38.83 12.77 -19.19
N LEU A 197 -39.38 13.74 -19.91
CA LEU A 197 -39.05 15.15 -19.80
C LEU A 197 -40.03 15.86 -18.88
N ASN A 198 -39.60 16.93 -18.21
CA ASN A 198 -40.43 17.89 -17.45
C ASN A 198 -41.38 17.31 -16.38
N GLY A 199 -41.28 16.02 -16.05
CA GLY A 199 -42.02 15.38 -14.97
C GLY A 199 -43.49 15.04 -15.25
N ASN A 200 -44.05 15.31 -16.44
CA ASN A 200 -45.45 14.92 -16.72
C ASN A 200 -45.54 13.49 -17.24
N GLN A 201 -45.71 12.58 -16.30
CA GLN A 201 -45.91 11.16 -16.52
C GLN A 201 -47.38 10.87 -16.91
N PRO A 202 -47.71 10.11 -17.97
CA PRO A 202 -46.84 9.46 -18.97
C PRO A 202 -46.76 10.23 -20.30
N GLU A 203 -47.20 11.48 -20.34
CA GLU A 203 -47.38 12.25 -21.58
C GLU A 203 -46.05 12.75 -22.17
N ASP A 204 -45.06 13.00 -21.31
CA ASP A 204 -43.72 13.46 -21.70
C ASP A 204 -42.72 12.30 -21.86
N PHE A 205 -43.17 11.16 -22.39
CA PHE A 205 -42.28 10.02 -22.66
C PHE A 205 -41.14 10.44 -23.60
N HIS A 206 -39.91 10.03 -23.26
CA HIS A 206 -38.73 10.33 -24.05
C HIS A 206 -37.75 9.15 -24.08
N ALA A 207 -37.06 9.00 -25.21
CA ALA A 207 -36.03 7.99 -25.42
C ALA A 207 -34.75 8.64 -25.96
N TRP A 208 -33.60 8.21 -25.42
CA TRP A 208 -32.27 8.71 -25.81
C TRP A 208 -31.22 7.62 -25.54
N ASN A 209 -29.95 7.88 -25.81
CA ASN A 209 -28.88 6.89 -25.69
C ASN A 209 -27.91 7.19 -24.54
N MET A 210 -27.36 6.14 -23.93
CA MET A 210 -26.07 6.23 -23.25
C MET A 210 -25.00 5.61 -24.12
N VAL A 211 -23.82 6.23 -24.16
CA VAL A 211 -22.68 5.76 -24.96
C VAL A 211 -21.47 5.54 -24.06
N GLN A 212 -20.76 4.43 -24.24
CA GLN A 212 -19.53 4.14 -23.52
C GLN A 212 -18.30 4.53 -24.35
N LEU A 213 -17.59 5.59 -23.92
CA LEU A 213 -16.36 6.05 -24.52
C LEU A 213 -15.22 5.99 -23.50
N ASN A 214 -14.11 5.37 -23.88
CA ASN A 214 -12.90 5.28 -23.03
C ASN A 214 -13.17 4.72 -21.62
N GLY A 215 -14.15 3.81 -21.48
CA GLY A 215 -14.55 3.19 -20.21
C GLY A 215 -15.54 3.99 -19.37
N PHE A 216 -15.92 5.19 -19.80
CA PHE A 216 -16.91 6.04 -19.13
C PHE A 216 -18.22 6.07 -19.91
N TRP A 217 -19.33 6.19 -19.19
CA TRP A 217 -20.65 6.35 -19.78
C TRP A 217 -21.01 7.83 -19.88
N TYR A 218 -21.65 8.21 -20.99
CA TYR A 218 -22.15 9.55 -21.27
C TYR A 218 -23.60 9.48 -21.73
N GLN A 219 -24.38 10.50 -21.40
CA GLN A 219 -25.73 10.68 -21.90
C GLN A 219 -25.69 11.41 -23.24
N VAL A 220 -26.42 10.92 -24.23
CA VAL A 220 -26.51 11.53 -25.57
C VAL A 220 -27.95 11.54 -26.06
N ASP A 221 -28.43 12.72 -26.45
CA ASP A 221 -29.79 12.89 -26.97
C ASP A 221 -29.78 13.56 -28.35
N ALA A 222 -29.61 12.72 -29.38
CA ALA A 222 -29.63 13.16 -30.77
C ALA A 222 -30.94 13.84 -31.18
N THR A 223 -32.06 13.58 -30.49
CA THR A 223 -33.35 14.19 -30.83
C THR A 223 -33.35 15.67 -30.47
N ASN A 224 -32.98 15.98 -29.23
CA ASN A 224 -32.92 17.36 -28.77
C ASN A 224 -31.71 18.11 -29.34
N ASP A 225 -30.61 17.42 -29.65
CA ASP A 225 -29.43 18.01 -30.25
C ASP A 225 -29.62 18.48 -31.70
N GLY A 226 -30.50 17.80 -32.46
CA GLY A 226 -30.92 18.27 -33.79
C GLY A 226 -31.60 19.64 -33.78
N VAL A 227 -32.10 20.10 -32.61
CA VAL A 227 -32.76 21.41 -32.44
C VAL A 227 -31.91 22.38 -31.61
N LEU A 228 -31.13 21.90 -30.65
CA LEU A 228 -30.44 22.70 -29.64
C LEU A 228 -28.90 22.74 -29.79
N ASN A 229 -28.39 22.39 -30.98
CA ASN A 229 -26.98 22.55 -31.35
C ASN A 229 -26.01 21.81 -30.39
N ASN A 230 -26.22 20.50 -30.22
CA ASN A 230 -25.36 19.60 -29.44
C ASN A 230 -25.31 19.91 -27.93
N LEU A 231 -26.36 20.49 -27.36
CA LEU A 231 -26.46 20.80 -25.92
C LEU A 231 -26.44 19.55 -25.02
N PHE A 232 -26.98 18.44 -25.51
CA PHE A 232 -27.12 17.16 -24.82
C PHE A 232 -26.14 16.10 -25.33
N TYR A 233 -25.11 16.53 -26.07
CA TYR A 233 -24.09 15.64 -26.60
C TYR A 233 -23.04 15.33 -25.52
N ASN A 234 -22.94 14.05 -25.16
CA ASN A 234 -22.01 13.51 -24.16
C ASN A 234 -22.02 14.24 -22.81
N VAL A 235 -23.20 14.31 -22.20
CA VAL A 235 -23.40 15.00 -20.91
C VAL A 235 -23.46 14.04 -19.73
N THR A 236 -23.39 14.59 -18.52
CA THR A 236 -23.50 13.82 -17.28
C THR A 236 -24.96 13.59 -16.88
N ASP A 237 -25.20 12.60 -16.01
CA ASP A 237 -26.50 12.38 -15.39
C ASP A 237 -27.00 13.61 -14.64
N ILE A 238 -26.08 14.37 -14.02
CA ILE A 238 -26.41 15.60 -13.30
C ILE A 238 -26.91 16.65 -14.27
N PHE A 239 -26.17 16.87 -15.36
CA PHE A 239 -26.55 17.84 -16.39
C PHE A 239 -27.91 17.48 -16.99
N LEU A 240 -28.12 16.22 -17.38
CA LEU A 240 -29.37 15.79 -17.99
C LEU A 240 -30.55 15.95 -17.01
N SER A 241 -30.40 15.58 -15.74
CA SER A 241 -31.42 15.80 -14.70
C SER A 241 -31.72 17.28 -14.45
N GLN A 242 -30.73 18.17 -14.52
CA GLN A 242 -30.92 19.62 -14.39
C GLN A 242 -31.75 20.20 -15.55
N HIS A 243 -31.77 19.51 -16.69
CA HIS A 243 -32.57 19.89 -17.87
C HIS A 243 -33.88 19.10 -17.97
N GLY A 244 -34.37 18.57 -16.84
CA GLY A 244 -35.73 18.02 -16.74
C GLY A 244 -35.88 16.55 -17.15
N PHE A 245 -34.78 15.86 -17.50
CA PHE A 245 -34.83 14.43 -17.81
C PHE A 245 -34.91 13.59 -16.53
N THR A 246 -35.78 12.59 -16.55
CA THR A 246 -36.00 11.66 -15.45
C THR A 246 -36.02 10.21 -15.97
N TRP A 247 -35.29 9.32 -15.30
CA TRP A 247 -35.22 7.90 -15.60
C TRP A 247 -34.85 7.10 -14.34
N ASP A 248 -35.02 5.78 -14.40
CA ASP A 248 -34.63 4.88 -13.31
C ASP A 248 -33.12 4.64 -13.32
N LYS A 249 -32.38 5.49 -12.62
CA LYS A 249 -30.91 5.43 -12.52
C LYS A 249 -30.38 4.11 -11.95
N THR A 250 -31.22 3.30 -11.28
CA THR A 250 -30.79 2.02 -10.70
C THR A 250 -30.61 0.92 -11.75
N LYS A 251 -31.17 1.11 -12.95
CA LYS A 251 -31.11 0.14 -14.05
C LYS A 251 -29.95 0.37 -15.00
N PHE A 252 -29.25 1.50 -14.89
CA PHE A 252 -28.26 1.93 -15.88
C PHE A 252 -26.91 2.26 -15.23
N PRO A 253 -25.80 2.15 -16.00
CA PRO A 253 -24.51 2.69 -15.58
C PRO A 253 -24.58 4.21 -15.31
N GLN A 254 -23.64 4.72 -14.51
CA GLN A 254 -23.61 6.14 -14.15
C GLN A 254 -22.77 6.97 -15.12
N ALA A 255 -23.34 8.06 -15.65
CA ALA A 255 -22.59 9.08 -16.40
C ALA A 255 -22.15 10.22 -15.47
N ALA A 256 -21.02 10.04 -14.78
CA ALA A 256 -20.52 10.99 -13.78
C ALA A 256 -19.39 11.91 -14.28
N THR A 257 -18.79 11.60 -15.43
CA THR A 257 -17.57 12.25 -15.92
C THR A 257 -17.89 13.36 -16.91
N LEU A 258 -17.27 14.53 -16.75
CA LEU A 258 -17.40 15.61 -17.73
C LEU A 258 -16.66 15.25 -19.02
N TYR A 259 -17.36 15.37 -20.15
CA TYR A 259 -16.79 15.13 -21.47
C TYR A 259 -15.92 16.30 -21.95
N SER A 260 -14.82 15.99 -22.64
CA SER A 260 -13.96 16.95 -23.32
C SER A 260 -13.74 16.51 -24.76
N SER A 261 -14.43 17.17 -25.69
CA SER A 261 -14.37 16.86 -27.14
C SER A 261 -12.98 17.04 -27.77
N SER A 262 -12.07 17.73 -27.08
CA SER A 262 -10.68 17.96 -27.55
C SER A 262 -9.66 17.04 -26.87
N GLY A 263 -10.08 16.25 -25.88
CA GLY A 263 -9.15 15.53 -25.01
C GLY A 263 -8.24 16.45 -24.18
N SER A 264 -8.56 17.75 -24.07
CA SER A 264 -7.76 18.70 -23.31
C SER A 264 -8.02 18.58 -21.80
N VAL A 265 -6.99 18.87 -21.01
CA VAL A 265 -7.08 18.92 -19.55
C VAL A 265 -7.90 20.12 -19.07
N ILE A 266 -8.95 19.83 -18.30
CA ILE A 266 -9.84 20.81 -17.68
C ILE A 266 -9.41 21.11 -16.23
N GLY A 267 -8.85 20.14 -15.52
CA GLY A 267 -8.40 20.30 -14.13
C GLY A 267 -7.36 19.28 -13.68
N ILE A 268 -6.71 19.56 -12.55
CA ILE A 268 -5.82 18.65 -11.82
C ILE A 268 -6.04 18.81 -10.32
N ALA A 269 -5.96 17.69 -9.58
CA ALA A 269 -6.04 17.65 -8.13
C ALA A 269 -4.90 16.80 -7.55
N LEU A 270 -4.59 16.98 -6.27
CA LEU A 270 -3.65 16.17 -5.50
C LEU A 270 -4.37 15.37 -4.42
N SER A 271 -3.84 14.20 -4.05
CA SER A 271 -4.33 13.37 -2.96
C SER A 271 -4.34 14.07 -1.59
N LYS A 272 -3.51 15.11 -1.43
CA LYS A 272 -3.41 15.92 -0.22
C LYS A 272 -3.17 17.39 -0.56
N THR A 273 -3.71 18.29 0.26
CA THR A 273 -3.42 19.73 0.21
C THR A 273 -2.49 20.19 1.33
N MET A 274 -2.31 19.36 2.37
CA MET A 274 -1.34 19.56 3.44
C MET A 274 -0.68 18.22 3.79
N ASP A 275 0.60 18.26 4.16
CA ASP A 275 1.34 17.08 4.62
C ASP A 275 2.37 17.45 5.69
N THR A 276 2.66 16.51 6.59
CA THR A 276 3.72 16.67 7.60
C THR A 276 4.67 15.49 7.53
N ILE A 277 5.90 15.73 7.10
CA ILE A 277 6.89 14.68 6.81
C ILE A 277 8.10 14.89 7.72
N ALA A 278 8.50 13.84 8.44
CA ALA A 278 9.72 13.89 9.25
C ALA A 278 10.97 14.05 8.36
N VAL A 279 11.97 14.80 8.83
CA VAL A 279 13.23 14.98 8.09
C VAL A 279 13.86 13.62 7.74
N GLY A 280 14.28 13.46 6.48
CA GLY A 280 14.86 12.23 5.93
C GLY A 280 13.81 11.20 5.47
N SER A 281 12.55 11.35 5.88
CA SER A 281 11.44 10.55 5.38
C SER A 281 10.87 11.13 4.08
N ASN A 282 10.04 10.34 3.42
CA ASN A 282 9.36 10.73 2.19
C ASN A 282 7.89 10.31 2.21
N ASP A 283 7.09 10.96 1.38
CA ASP A 283 5.72 10.59 1.06
C ASP A 283 5.47 10.84 -0.45
N THR A 284 4.39 10.30 -1.01
CA THR A 284 4.05 10.46 -2.43
C THR A 284 2.70 11.15 -2.60
N LEU A 285 2.70 12.25 -3.36
CA LEU A 285 1.48 12.94 -3.75
C LEU A 285 0.97 12.34 -5.06
N VAL A 286 -0.28 11.87 -5.07
CA VAL A 286 -0.92 11.28 -6.26
C VAL A 286 -1.76 12.35 -6.95
N THR A 287 -1.68 12.40 -8.27
CA THR A 287 -2.40 13.38 -9.10
C THR A 287 -3.63 12.77 -9.74
N THR A 288 -4.73 13.52 -9.79
CA THR A 288 -5.93 13.19 -10.57
C THR A 288 -6.13 14.26 -11.63
N ILE A 289 -6.12 13.88 -12.90
CA ILE A 289 -6.37 14.78 -14.05
C ILE A 289 -7.83 14.64 -14.48
N THR A 290 -8.46 15.78 -14.80
CA THR A 290 -9.84 15.84 -15.26
C THR A 290 -9.88 16.45 -16.67
N PRO A 291 -10.50 15.79 -17.66
CA PRO A 291 -11.02 14.42 -17.57
C PRO A 291 -9.86 13.40 -17.54
N SER A 292 -10.12 12.21 -17.01
CA SER A 292 -9.12 11.13 -16.89
C SER A 292 -8.65 10.57 -18.24
N ASN A 293 -9.42 10.80 -19.30
CA ASN A 293 -9.06 10.45 -20.68
C ASN A 293 -8.43 11.62 -21.45
N ALA A 294 -7.95 12.67 -20.76
CA ALA A 294 -7.18 13.72 -21.43
C ALA A 294 -6.01 13.09 -22.23
N THR A 295 -5.81 13.56 -23.45
CA THR A 295 -4.83 12.98 -24.40
C THR A 295 -3.40 13.25 -23.97
N ASN A 296 -3.16 14.37 -23.30
CA ASN A 296 -1.88 14.71 -22.69
C ASN A 296 -2.01 14.81 -21.16
N GLN A 297 -1.57 13.76 -20.46
CA GLN A 297 -1.56 13.70 -19.00
C GLN A 297 -0.20 14.05 -18.39
N ALA A 298 0.74 14.56 -19.20
CA ALA A 298 2.06 14.92 -18.71
C ALA A 298 1.98 16.07 -17.70
N VAL A 299 2.72 15.93 -16.59
CA VAL A 299 2.79 16.93 -15.53
C VAL A 299 4.22 17.29 -15.20
N THR A 300 4.41 18.48 -14.64
CA THR A 300 5.67 18.97 -14.11
C THR A 300 5.52 19.29 -12.63
N TRP A 301 6.48 18.86 -11.82
CA TRP A 301 6.51 19.09 -10.38
C TRP A 301 7.52 20.15 -10.01
N LYS A 302 7.21 20.92 -8.95
CA LYS A 302 8.09 21.95 -8.42
C LYS A 302 7.93 22.07 -6.92
N SER A 303 9.06 22.20 -6.21
CA SER A 303 9.06 22.65 -4.81
C SER A 303 9.35 24.14 -4.74
N SER A 304 8.63 24.87 -3.89
CA SER A 304 8.93 26.27 -3.59
C SER A 304 10.21 26.43 -2.76
N ASN A 305 10.62 25.39 -2.02
CA ASN A 305 11.84 25.40 -1.23
C ASN A 305 12.51 24.01 -1.19
N PRO A 306 13.34 23.67 -2.20
CA PRO A 306 14.05 22.39 -2.27
C PRO A 306 15.00 22.12 -1.10
N SER A 307 15.44 23.15 -0.36
CA SER A 307 16.27 22.95 0.84
C SER A 307 15.47 22.42 2.03
N VAL A 308 14.15 22.55 2.03
CA VAL A 308 13.23 22.01 3.04
C VAL A 308 12.62 20.69 2.56
N ALA A 309 12.05 20.67 1.35
CA ALA A 309 11.51 19.45 0.75
C ALA A 309 11.70 19.46 -0.77
N THR A 310 12.18 18.34 -1.32
CA THR A 310 12.30 18.12 -2.78
C THR A 310 11.14 17.26 -3.27
N VAL A 311 10.81 17.35 -4.56
CA VAL A 311 9.83 16.47 -5.23
C VAL A 311 10.44 15.93 -6.52
N ASP A 312 10.21 14.66 -6.84
CA ASP A 312 10.62 14.06 -8.11
C ASP A 312 9.53 14.12 -9.18
N GLN A 313 9.81 13.60 -10.38
CA GLN A 313 8.87 13.58 -11.51
C GLN A 313 7.61 12.74 -11.27
N ASN A 314 7.64 11.83 -10.29
CA ASN A 314 6.53 10.94 -9.94
C ASN A 314 5.73 11.45 -8.73
N GLY A 315 6.00 12.66 -8.23
CA GLY A 315 5.32 13.23 -7.08
C GLY A 315 5.84 12.73 -5.72
N LYS A 316 7.00 12.05 -5.68
CA LYS A 316 7.62 11.62 -4.42
C LYS A 316 8.32 12.80 -3.76
N VAL A 317 7.84 13.19 -2.59
CA VAL A 317 8.34 14.29 -1.77
C VAL A 317 9.30 13.76 -0.71
N LEU A 318 10.53 14.27 -0.68
CA LEU A 318 11.55 13.95 0.34
C LEU A 318 11.80 15.17 1.22
N ALA A 319 11.65 15.00 2.54
CA ALA A 319 11.94 16.06 3.52
C ALA A 319 13.45 16.13 3.81
N ILE A 320 14.03 17.32 3.65
CA ILE A 320 15.47 17.57 3.76
C ILE A 320 15.82 18.30 5.06
N ASN A 321 15.18 19.42 5.36
CA ASN A 321 15.41 20.22 6.57
C ASN A 321 14.10 20.72 7.16
N GLY A 322 14.10 21.05 8.45
CA GLY A 322 12.95 21.66 9.11
C GLY A 322 12.51 22.98 8.46
N GLY A 323 11.21 23.20 8.35
CA GLY A 323 10.61 24.36 7.71
C GLY A 323 9.33 24.01 6.95
N THR A 324 8.93 24.88 6.03
CA THR A 324 7.77 24.63 5.15
C THR A 324 8.15 24.80 3.67
N ALA A 325 7.51 24.00 2.81
CA ALA A 325 7.63 24.07 1.36
C ALA A 325 6.27 23.80 0.72
N THR A 326 5.98 24.44 -0.40
CA THR A 326 4.80 24.15 -1.22
C THR A 326 5.24 23.33 -2.41
N ILE A 327 4.65 22.16 -2.56
CA ILE A 327 4.84 21.29 -3.72
C ILE A 327 3.71 21.55 -4.71
N THR A 328 4.05 21.94 -5.93
CA THR A 328 3.11 22.27 -7.00
C THR A 328 3.26 21.28 -8.14
N VAL A 329 2.15 20.76 -8.63
CA VAL A 329 2.06 20.02 -9.89
C VAL A 329 1.38 20.91 -10.93
N THR A 330 1.85 20.87 -12.18
CA THR A 330 1.24 21.60 -13.30
C THR A 330 1.17 20.71 -14.51
N THR A 331 0.00 20.66 -15.14
CA THR A 331 -0.24 19.94 -16.39
C THR A 331 0.42 20.68 -17.55
N GLN A 332 1.08 19.94 -18.44
CA GLN A 332 1.68 20.55 -19.64
C GLN A 332 0.59 21.07 -20.59
N ASP A 333 -0.53 20.34 -20.66
CA ASP A 333 -1.71 20.77 -21.39
C ASP A 333 -2.63 21.61 -20.49
N GLY A 334 -3.10 22.75 -21.01
CA GLY A 334 -4.02 23.65 -20.29
C GLY A 334 -3.46 24.40 -19.07
N ASN A 335 -2.20 24.18 -18.69
CA ASN A 335 -1.51 24.85 -17.55
C ASN A 335 -2.31 24.80 -16.23
N LYS A 336 -3.07 23.72 -15.99
CA LYS A 336 -3.81 23.54 -14.73
C LYS A 336 -2.84 23.14 -13.63
N SER A 337 -3.02 23.68 -12.42
CA SER A 337 -2.12 23.45 -11.29
C SER A 337 -2.86 23.05 -10.01
N ALA A 338 -2.22 22.20 -9.21
CA ALA A 338 -2.62 21.89 -7.84
C ALA A 338 -1.40 21.93 -6.92
N SER A 339 -1.61 22.12 -5.61
CA SER A 339 -0.51 22.26 -4.66
C SER A 339 -0.79 21.62 -3.30
N CYS A 340 0.29 21.15 -2.66
CA CYS A 340 0.30 20.63 -1.29
C CYS A 340 1.28 21.43 -0.43
N HIS A 341 0.85 21.86 0.75
CA HIS A 341 1.69 22.52 1.74
C HIS A 341 2.37 21.49 2.65
N VAL A 342 3.69 21.34 2.53
CA VAL A 342 4.48 20.37 3.28
C VAL A 342 5.15 21.07 4.45
N THR A 343 4.91 20.54 5.65
CA THR A 343 5.59 20.95 6.89
C THR A 343 6.59 19.89 7.29
N VAL A 344 7.84 20.31 7.51
CA VAL A 344 8.90 19.46 8.03
C VAL A 344 9.22 19.93 9.45
N PRO A 345 8.92 19.15 10.50
CA PRO A 345 9.14 19.57 11.88
C PRO A 345 10.61 19.93 12.14
N ASN A 346 10.84 21.05 12.84
CA ASN A 346 12.17 21.57 13.20
C ASN A 346 12.56 21.26 14.67
N SER A 347 11.59 20.83 15.48
CA SER A 347 11.71 20.58 16.91
C SER A 347 12.00 19.12 17.27
N ALA A 348 12.64 18.91 18.43
CA ALA A 348 12.75 17.57 19.01
C ALA A 348 11.35 17.05 19.38
N THR A 349 11.14 15.74 19.29
CA THR A 349 10.00 15.04 19.89
C THR A 349 10.44 14.11 21.02
N ASN A 350 11.74 13.82 21.13
CA ASN A 350 12.35 13.04 22.21
C ASN A 350 13.87 13.28 22.26
N ILE A 351 14.50 13.04 23.43
CA ILE A 351 15.95 13.01 23.61
C ILE A 351 16.39 11.77 24.42
N ALA A 352 17.63 11.32 24.25
CA ALA A 352 18.24 10.26 25.05
C ALA A 352 19.70 10.60 25.41
N LEU A 353 20.23 10.03 26.49
CA LEU A 353 21.64 10.15 26.86
C LEU A 353 22.43 8.90 26.48
N SER A 354 23.64 9.09 25.95
CA SER A 354 24.58 8.02 25.64
C SER A 354 25.93 8.27 26.33
N PRO A 355 26.41 7.34 27.18
CA PRO A 355 25.72 6.11 27.61
C PRO A 355 24.55 6.38 28.58
N ALA A 356 23.62 5.43 28.71
CA ALA A 356 22.48 5.51 29.66
C ALA A 356 22.89 5.25 31.13
N SER A 357 24.06 4.66 31.34
CA SER A 357 24.69 4.55 32.66
C SER A 357 26.21 4.53 32.54
N THR A 358 26.91 4.91 33.61
CA THR A 358 28.37 4.83 33.66
C THR A 358 28.92 4.80 35.08
N THR A 359 30.11 4.21 35.23
CA THR A 359 30.95 4.33 36.43
C THR A 359 32.07 5.33 36.20
N ILE A 360 32.41 6.15 37.22
CA ILE A 360 33.48 7.15 37.19
C ILE A 360 34.27 7.03 38.49
N ASP A 361 35.60 6.98 38.41
CA ASP A 361 36.43 7.02 39.62
C ASP A 361 36.47 8.45 40.21
N VAL A 362 36.52 8.57 41.54
CA VAL A 362 36.62 9.86 42.24
C VAL A 362 37.75 10.72 41.66
N GLY A 363 37.44 11.97 41.31
CA GLY A 363 38.35 12.93 40.72
C GLY A 363 38.42 12.90 39.18
N PHE A 364 37.90 11.86 38.53
CA PHE A 364 37.87 11.74 37.07
C PHE A 364 36.60 12.34 36.46
N THR A 365 36.60 12.50 35.14
CA THR A 365 35.50 13.08 34.38
C THR A 365 35.16 12.21 33.17
N LYS A 366 33.88 12.13 32.83
CA LYS A 366 33.38 11.43 31.64
C LYS A 366 32.30 12.27 30.96
N SER A 367 32.35 12.35 29.62
CA SER A 367 31.38 13.11 28.83
C SER A 367 30.16 12.27 28.47
N LEU A 368 28.98 12.86 28.54
CA LEU A 368 27.72 12.31 28.04
C LEU A 368 27.32 13.02 26.75
N SER A 369 26.68 12.29 25.84
CA SER A 369 26.15 12.86 24.59
C SER A 369 24.63 12.77 24.55
N VAL A 370 23.97 13.79 23.98
CA VAL A 370 22.52 13.83 23.79
C VAL A 370 22.18 13.37 22.38
N VAL A 371 21.26 12.41 22.28
CA VAL A 371 20.71 11.91 21.02
C VAL A 371 19.31 12.47 20.84
N PHE A 372 19.12 13.36 19.87
CA PHE A 372 17.82 13.94 19.54
C PHE A 372 17.02 13.05 18.59
N ARG A 373 15.70 13.03 18.75
CA ARG A 373 14.76 12.44 17.80
C ARG A 373 13.72 13.48 17.41
N PRO A 374 13.53 13.77 16.10
CA PRO A 374 14.33 13.25 14.97
C PRO A 374 15.81 13.68 15.05
N SER A 375 16.74 12.91 14.47
CA SER A 375 18.19 13.19 14.56
C SER A 375 18.61 14.51 13.90
N ALA A 376 17.80 14.96 12.94
CA ALA A 376 17.94 16.21 12.21
C ALA A 376 17.26 17.42 12.90
N THR A 377 16.83 17.28 14.16
CA THR A 377 16.42 18.43 14.97
C THR A 377 17.50 19.52 14.90
N THR A 378 17.07 20.74 14.60
CA THR A 378 17.97 21.88 14.41
C THR A 378 18.28 22.59 15.74
N ASP A 379 17.32 22.63 16.66
CA ASP A 379 17.54 23.12 18.02
C ASP A 379 18.06 22.00 18.94
N LYS A 380 19.37 22.02 19.21
CA LYS A 380 20.06 21.03 20.04
C LYS A 380 20.46 21.55 21.42
N LYS A 381 19.84 22.64 21.88
CA LYS A 381 20.14 23.19 23.21
C LYS A 381 19.55 22.31 24.31
N VAL A 382 20.36 22.08 25.35
CA VAL A 382 19.94 21.36 26.55
C VAL A 382 20.44 22.06 27.80
N THR A 383 19.66 21.92 28.86
CA THR A 383 20.05 22.25 30.22
C THR A 383 20.40 20.97 30.99
N TRP A 384 21.56 20.96 31.63
CA TRP A 384 22.05 19.82 32.42
C TRP A 384 21.81 20.01 33.92
N SER A 385 21.53 18.92 34.63
CA SER A 385 21.47 18.90 36.09
C SER A 385 21.91 17.56 36.66
N SER A 386 22.24 17.56 37.96
CA SER A 386 22.53 16.36 38.74
C SER A 386 21.60 16.35 39.96
N ASP A 387 21.02 15.19 40.28
CA ASP A 387 20.23 15.03 41.50
C ASP A 387 21.09 15.02 42.78
N ASN A 388 22.39 14.75 42.65
CA ASN A 388 23.34 14.72 43.76
C ASN A 388 24.73 15.25 43.34
N THR A 389 24.87 16.58 43.36
CA THR A 389 26.10 17.29 42.99
C THR A 389 27.27 17.04 43.94
N SER A 390 27.04 16.51 45.15
CA SER A 390 28.11 16.12 46.06
C SER A 390 28.79 14.80 45.66
N VAL A 391 28.10 13.97 44.87
CA VAL A 391 28.61 12.70 44.33
C VAL A 391 29.11 12.90 42.91
N ALA A 392 28.30 13.48 42.03
CA ALA A 392 28.68 13.76 40.65
C ALA A 392 28.14 15.11 40.18
N ALA A 393 29.01 15.97 39.64
CA ALA A 393 28.63 17.26 39.07
C ALA A 393 28.76 17.24 37.55
N VAL A 394 27.83 17.86 36.84
CA VAL A 394 27.84 17.98 35.38
C VAL A 394 27.99 19.45 34.97
N ASP A 395 28.81 19.72 33.96
CA ASP A 395 28.95 21.06 33.39
C ASP A 395 27.95 21.33 32.26
N THR A 396 28.00 22.54 31.67
CA THR A 396 27.09 22.93 30.58
C THR A 396 27.32 22.16 29.27
N ASN A 397 28.45 21.45 29.14
CA ASN A 397 28.79 20.66 27.96
C ASN A 397 28.49 19.16 28.14
N GLY A 398 27.93 18.74 29.29
CA GLY A 398 27.67 17.34 29.59
C GLY A 398 28.88 16.57 30.10
N ASN A 399 29.93 17.24 30.59
CA ASN A 399 31.05 16.59 31.25
C ASN A 399 30.73 16.34 32.72
N VAL A 400 30.71 15.08 33.13
CA VAL A 400 30.36 14.64 34.48
C VAL A 400 31.63 14.32 35.26
N LYS A 401 31.88 15.05 36.34
CA LYS A 401 33.00 14.84 37.27
C LYS A 401 32.54 14.03 38.48
N GLY A 402 33.24 12.93 38.78
CA GLY A 402 33.06 12.18 40.02
C GLY A 402 33.71 12.90 41.20
N ILE A 403 32.96 13.18 42.25
CA ILE A 403 33.40 13.96 43.42
C ILE A 403 33.59 13.08 44.65
N ALA A 404 32.63 12.19 44.93
CA ALA A 404 32.66 11.30 46.10
C ALA A 404 32.00 9.96 45.76
N ASP A 405 32.36 8.92 46.50
CA ASP A 405 31.74 7.59 46.36
C ASP A 405 30.22 7.66 46.55
N GLY A 406 29.46 7.05 45.64
CA GLY A 406 28.00 7.03 45.69
C GLY A 406 27.34 6.95 44.31
N SER A 407 26.05 7.26 44.25
CA SER A 407 25.27 7.32 43.00
C SER A 407 24.61 8.69 42.81
N ALA A 408 24.46 9.08 41.54
CA ALA A 408 23.75 10.27 41.10
C ALA A 408 23.11 10.02 39.72
N ASN A 409 21.99 10.66 39.42
CA ASN A 409 21.42 10.72 38.08
C ASN A 409 21.72 12.07 37.44
N ILE A 410 22.35 12.02 36.26
CA ILE A 410 22.58 13.19 35.43
C ILE A 410 21.43 13.32 34.45
N THR A 411 20.83 14.51 34.39
CA THR A 411 19.66 14.80 33.56
C THR A 411 20.03 15.83 32.51
N ALA A 412 19.64 15.58 31.26
CA ALA A 412 19.58 16.59 30.20
C ALA A 412 18.12 16.89 29.90
N LYS A 413 17.77 18.17 29.80
CA LYS A 413 16.45 18.65 29.38
C LYS A 413 16.60 19.48 28.12
N SER A 414 15.86 19.15 27.06
CA SER A 414 15.84 19.99 25.86
C SER A 414 15.13 21.31 26.14
N ASP A 415 15.71 22.40 25.67
CA ASP A 415 15.10 23.73 25.81
C ASP A 415 13.82 23.81 24.98
N ASP A 416 13.84 23.17 23.81
CA ASP A 416 12.67 23.01 22.95
C ASP A 416 11.86 21.76 23.36
N GLY A 417 10.57 21.94 23.60
CA GLY A 417 9.62 20.88 24.00
C GLY A 417 9.78 20.31 25.42
N GLY A 418 10.87 20.63 26.13
CA GLY A 418 11.05 20.25 27.54
C GLY A 418 11.25 18.75 27.78
N PHE A 419 11.68 17.99 26.76
CA PHE A 419 11.94 16.56 26.87
C PHE A 419 13.13 16.29 27.79
N VAL A 420 13.11 15.17 28.51
CA VAL A 420 14.09 14.84 29.55
C VAL A 420 14.70 13.47 29.29
N ALA A 421 16.02 13.36 29.45
CA ALA A 421 16.74 12.10 29.47
C ALA A 421 17.69 12.03 30.66
N THR A 422 17.86 10.82 31.22
CA THR A 422 18.69 10.58 32.41
C THR A 422 19.80 9.57 32.14
N CYS A 423 20.91 9.72 32.85
CA CYS A 423 22.03 8.80 32.88
C CYS A 423 22.35 8.45 34.34
N ALA A 424 22.34 7.17 34.66
CA ALA A 424 22.70 6.70 36.00
C ALA A 424 24.24 6.67 36.16
N VAL A 425 24.76 7.48 37.08
CA VAL A 425 26.20 7.60 37.34
C VAL A 425 26.53 6.98 38.70
N THR A 426 27.45 6.03 38.70
CA THR A 426 28.07 5.49 39.91
C THR A 426 29.46 6.05 40.04
N VAL A 427 29.75 6.73 41.14
CA VAL A 427 31.10 7.22 41.45
C VAL A 427 31.71 6.28 42.47
N GLN A 428 32.94 5.83 42.21
CA GLN A 428 33.63 4.86 43.07
C GLN A 428 35.03 5.34 43.46
N THR A 429 35.49 4.92 44.63
CA THR A 429 36.87 5.15 45.04
C THR A 429 37.76 4.06 44.44
N GLY A 430 38.49 4.38 43.37
CA GLY A 430 39.42 3.47 42.69
C GLY A 430 40.70 3.19 43.49
N VAL A 431 41.36 2.06 43.19
CA VAL A 431 42.66 1.70 43.78
C VAL A 431 43.78 2.52 43.14
N THR A 432 44.51 3.27 43.96
CA THR A 432 45.64 4.11 43.49
C THR A 432 46.99 3.38 43.59
N LYS A 433 47.16 2.49 44.58
CA LYS A 433 48.42 1.77 44.82
C LYS A 433 48.14 0.42 45.50
N ILE A 434 48.96 -0.58 45.16
CA ILE A 434 49.07 -1.84 45.90
C ILE A 434 50.52 -2.00 46.38
N VAL A 435 50.71 -2.47 47.62
CA VAL A 435 52.02 -2.79 48.20
C VAL A 435 51.98 -4.18 48.80
N LEU A 436 53.02 -4.97 48.56
CA LEU A 436 53.19 -6.29 49.21
C LEU A 436 53.97 -6.16 50.51
N SER A 437 53.69 -7.04 51.47
CA SER A 437 54.43 -7.15 52.73
C SER A 437 55.92 -7.43 52.54
N LYS A 438 56.31 -8.02 51.40
CA LYS A 438 57.70 -8.28 51.00
C LYS A 438 57.89 -8.02 49.52
N THR A 439 59.08 -7.56 49.14
CA THR A 439 59.53 -7.43 47.74
C THR A 439 60.46 -8.57 47.31
N THR A 440 61.06 -9.27 48.28
CA THR A 440 61.82 -10.49 48.10
C THR A 440 61.50 -11.47 49.23
N ASP A 441 61.46 -12.76 48.94
CA ASP A 441 61.28 -13.80 49.95
C ASP A 441 62.17 -15.02 49.66
N THR A 442 62.60 -15.74 50.70
CA THR A 442 63.38 -16.97 50.55
C THR A 442 62.70 -18.08 51.32
N ILE A 443 62.18 -19.09 50.60
CA ILE A 443 61.36 -20.16 51.16
C ILE A 443 61.98 -21.50 50.78
N ASN A 444 62.25 -22.35 51.77
CA ASN A 444 62.77 -23.70 51.51
C ASN A 444 61.70 -24.60 50.86
N VAL A 445 62.13 -25.51 49.98
CA VAL A 445 61.23 -26.47 49.31
C VAL A 445 60.34 -27.19 50.32
N GLY A 446 59.03 -27.24 50.05
CA GLY A 446 58.01 -27.85 50.92
C GLY A 446 57.46 -26.92 52.01
N ASN A 447 58.13 -25.80 52.29
CA ASN A 447 57.63 -24.78 53.20
C ASN A 447 56.76 -23.74 52.46
N ASN A 448 56.10 -22.88 53.24
CA ASN A 448 55.26 -21.81 52.74
C ASN A 448 55.44 -20.53 53.56
N ASP A 449 55.07 -19.40 52.97
CA ASP A 449 54.94 -18.10 53.60
C ASP A 449 53.72 -17.37 53.01
N THR A 450 53.24 -16.30 53.64
CA THR A 450 52.07 -15.55 53.18
C THR A 450 52.46 -14.12 52.85
N LEU A 451 52.23 -13.72 51.61
CA LEU A 451 52.33 -12.33 51.18
C LEU A 451 51.01 -11.62 51.46
N VAL A 452 51.07 -10.45 52.09
CA VAL A 452 49.89 -9.62 52.36
C VAL A 452 49.91 -8.43 51.40
N ALA A 453 48.79 -8.19 50.72
CA ALA A 453 48.61 -7.04 49.84
C ALA A 453 47.87 -5.92 50.58
N ALA A 454 48.48 -4.74 50.65
CA ALA A 454 47.86 -3.52 51.18
C ALA A 454 47.42 -2.60 50.03
N ILE A 455 46.15 -2.20 50.05
CA ILE A 455 45.52 -1.36 49.03
C ILE A 455 45.44 0.08 49.53
N THR A 456 45.76 1.04 48.66
CA THR A 456 45.61 2.48 48.92
C THR A 456 44.68 3.12 47.88
N PRO A 457 43.68 3.91 48.29
CA PRO A 457 43.30 4.15 49.68
C PRO A 457 42.60 2.90 50.29
N SER A 458 42.63 2.76 51.62
CA SER A 458 42.06 1.59 52.32
C SER A 458 40.53 1.51 52.25
N ASN A 459 39.88 2.61 51.86
CA ASN A 459 38.45 2.70 51.60
C ASN A 459 38.11 2.60 50.11
N ALA A 460 39.04 2.10 49.26
CA ALA A 460 38.71 1.82 47.87
C ALA A 460 37.48 0.90 47.80
N THR A 461 36.57 1.20 46.88
CA THR A 461 35.26 0.53 46.77
C THR A 461 35.42 -0.89 46.21
N SER A 462 36.38 -1.09 45.31
CA SER A 462 36.82 -2.41 44.85
C SER A 462 38.18 -2.75 45.46
N GLN A 463 38.19 -3.64 46.45
CA GLN A 463 39.40 -4.14 47.13
C GLN A 463 39.81 -5.55 46.67
N ALA A 464 39.11 -6.12 45.70
CA ALA A 464 39.42 -7.45 45.20
C ALA A 464 40.78 -7.43 44.48
N VAL A 465 41.58 -8.47 44.73
CA VAL A 465 42.91 -8.64 44.13
C VAL A 465 43.07 -10.01 43.51
N THR A 466 43.92 -10.11 42.49
CA THR A 466 44.25 -11.37 41.81
C THR A 466 45.73 -11.66 41.98
N TRP A 467 46.04 -12.85 42.49
CA TRP A 467 47.42 -13.34 42.67
C TRP A 467 47.86 -14.22 41.51
N LYS A 468 49.16 -14.18 41.18
CA LYS A 468 49.76 -14.97 40.11
C LYS A 468 51.22 -15.30 40.42
N SER A 469 51.63 -16.53 40.11
CA SER A 469 53.05 -16.90 40.03
C SER A 469 53.51 -16.88 38.57
N SER A 470 54.68 -16.28 38.32
CA SER A 470 55.33 -16.31 37.00
C SER A 470 55.82 -17.71 36.61
N ASN A 471 56.11 -18.54 37.61
CA ASN A 471 56.54 -19.92 37.44
C ASN A 471 56.02 -20.78 38.61
N PRO A 472 54.80 -21.35 38.47
CA PRO A 472 54.21 -22.24 39.47
C PRO A 472 55.03 -23.49 39.78
N SER A 473 55.94 -23.93 38.89
CA SER A 473 56.80 -25.09 39.16
C SER A 473 57.91 -24.80 40.17
N VAL A 474 58.20 -23.52 40.44
CA VAL A 474 59.17 -23.08 41.45
C VAL A 474 58.46 -22.72 42.75
N ALA A 475 57.40 -21.89 42.68
CA ALA A 475 56.51 -21.63 43.79
C ALA A 475 55.09 -21.29 43.31
N THR A 476 54.07 -21.78 44.01
CA THR A 476 52.65 -21.49 43.75
C THR A 476 52.16 -20.38 44.69
N VAL A 477 51.04 -19.73 44.35
CA VAL A 477 50.34 -18.78 45.23
C VAL A 477 48.83 -19.00 45.13
N ASP A 478 48.13 -18.94 46.26
CA ASP A 478 46.66 -19.03 46.30
C ASP A 478 45.97 -17.65 46.31
N GLN A 479 44.64 -17.64 46.35
CA GLN A 479 43.84 -16.41 46.36
C GLN A 479 44.05 -15.52 47.60
N ASN A 480 44.60 -16.08 48.68
CA ASN A 480 44.87 -15.39 49.94
C ASN A 480 46.34 -14.93 50.06
N GLY A 481 47.14 -15.10 49.01
CA GLY A 481 48.55 -14.73 48.98
C GLY A 481 49.48 -15.74 49.66
N LYS A 482 49.02 -16.96 49.97
CA LYS A 482 49.87 -18.01 50.53
C LYS A 482 50.75 -18.60 49.43
N VAL A 483 52.07 -18.46 49.59
CA VAL A 483 53.09 -18.92 48.66
C VAL A 483 53.69 -20.24 49.14
N VAL A 484 53.68 -21.27 48.30
CA VAL A 484 54.28 -22.59 48.61
C VAL A 484 55.47 -22.84 47.70
N ALA A 485 56.64 -23.14 48.27
CA ALA A 485 57.84 -23.46 47.51
C ALA A 485 57.83 -24.91 47.01
N VAL A 486 57.91 -25.09 45.69
CA VAL A 486 57.77 -26.39 45.02
C VAL A 486 59.12 -26.95 44.60
N LYS A 487 59.98 -26.14 43.98
CA LYS A 487 61.27 -26.57 43.45
C LYS A 487 62.31 -25.47 43.54
N THR A 488 63.57 -25.85 43.65
CA THR A 488 64.70 -24.91 43.64
C THR A 488 64.68 -24.02 42.40
N GLY A 489 64.99 -22.73 42.58
CA GLY A 489 64.91 -21.73 41.53
C GLY A 489 64.39 -20.39 42.04
N THR A 490 64.04 -19.49 41.12
CA THR A 490 63.49 -18.17 41.45
C THR A 490 62.23 -17.94 40.61
N THR A 491 61.18 -17.38 41.22
CA THR A 491 59.93 -16.98 40.56
C THR A 491 59.42 -15.66 41.13
N VAL A 492 58.61 -14.93 40.37
CA VAL A 492 57.91 -13.73 40.83
C VAL A 492 56.47 -14.07 41.17
N ILE A 493 56.04 -13.69 42.37
CA ILE A 493 54.64 -13.65 42.78
C ILE A 493 54.13 -12.22 42.61
N SER A 494 53.08 -12.04 41.82
CA SER A 494 52.45 -10.73 41.57
C SER A 494 51.02 -10.71 42.07
N VAL A 495 50.59 -9.55 42.56
CA VAL A 495 49.20 -9.25 42.90
C VAL A 495 48.73 -8.05 42.07
N ALA A 496 47.53 -8.13 41.51
CA ALA A 496 46.91 -7.05 40.74
C ALA A 496 45.56 -6.65 41.35
N ALA A 497 45.22 -5.36 41.31
CA ALA A 497 43.87 -4.88 41.58
C ALA A 497 42.88 -5.50 40.57
N GLN A 498 41.60 -5.59 40.92
CA GLN A 498 40.55 -6.14 40.04
C GLN A 498 40.45 -5.43 38.68
N ASP A 499 40.77 -4.13 38.62
CA ASP A 499 40.82 -3.35 37.38
C ASP A 499 42.08 -3.61 36.52
N GLY A 500 43.03 -4.40 37.04
CA GLY A 500 44.28 -4.78 36.38
C GLY A 500 45.34 -3.68 36.30
N ASN A 501 45.03 -2.45 36.73
CA ASN A 501 45.86 -1.28 36.43
C ASN A 501 46.97 -1.05 37.47
N LYS A 502 46.87 -1.67 38.65
CA LYS A 502 47.86 -1.57 39.73
C LYS A 502 48.39 -2.96 40.08
N VAL A 503 49.71 -3.12 40.02
CA VAL A 503 50.39 -4.39 40.29
C VAL A 503 51.51 -4.19 41.30
N ALA A 504 51.65 -5.13 42.23
CA ALA A 504 52.82 -5.26 43.09
C ALA A 504 53.41 -6.66 42.94
N SER A 505 54.71 -6.82 43.18
CA SER A 505 55.39 -8.11 43.00
C SER A 505 56.46 -8.38 44.05
N CYS A 506 56.70 -9.66 44.30
CA CYS A 506 57.68 -10.20 45.21
C CYS A 506 58.50 -11.28 44.50
N GLN A 507 59.83 -11.18 44.54
CA GLN A 507 60.72 -12.21 44.01
C GLN A 507 60.95 -13.30 45.07
N VAL A 508 60.48 -14.50 44.80
CA VAL A 508 60.60 -15.67 45.67
C VAL A 508 61.77 -16.53 45.20
N THR A 509 62.73 -16.76 46.09
CA THR A 509 63.88 -17.63 45.87
C THR A 509 63.73 -18.92 46.68
N VAL A 510 63.82 -20.05 46.00
CA VAL A 510 63.81 -21.38 46.62
C VAL A 510 65.25 -21.90 46.54
N PRO A 511 66.01 -21.83 47.64
CA PRO A 511 67.45 -22.07 47.60
C PRO A 511 67.76 -23.54 47.36
N ASN A 512 68.83 -23.79 46.60
CA ASN A 512 69.40 -25.12 46.49
C ASN A 512 70.35 -25.36 47.67
N LEU A 513 69.82 -25.90 48.77
CA LEU A 513 70.61 -26.16 49.98
C LEU A 513 71.49 -27.41 49.80
N ALA A 514 72.75 -27.29 50.21
CA ALA A 514 73.64 -28.44 50.31
C ALA A 514 73.10 -29.41 51.38
N SER A 515 72.93 -30.68 51.02
CA SER A 515 72.54 -31.74 51.94
C SER A 515 73.75 -32.29 52.70
N SER A 516 74.93 -32.33 52.08
CA SER A 516 76.19 -32.74 52.70
C SER A 516 77.40 -32.26 51.90
N ILE A 517 78.57 -32.26 52.53
CA ILE A 517 79.87 -32.03 51.90
C ILE A 517 80.73 -33.28 52.13
N ALA A 518 81.41 -33.74 51.09
CA ALA A 518 82.45 -34.76 51.21
C ALA A 518 83.74 -34.30 50.52
N LEU A 519 84.87 -34.87 50.94
CA LEU A 519 86.13 -34.76 50.23
C LEU A 519 86.32 -36.01 49.36
N ASN A 520 87.00 -35.84 48.23
CA ASN A 520 87.33 -36.94 47.33
C ASN A 520 88.24 -38.00 47.98
N LEU A 521 88.93 -37.64 49.06
CA LEU A 521 89.79 -38.52 49.85
C LEU A 521 89.48 -38.27 51.33
N THR A 522 89.29 -39.34 52.08
CA THR A 522 89.17 -39.28 53.56
C THR A 522 90.54 -39.31 54.23
N SER A 523 91.58 -39.77 53.51
CA SER A 523 92.99 -39.71 53.89
C SER A 523 93.90 -39.80 52.66
N THR A 524 95.15 -39.32 52.77
CA THR A 524 96.19 -39.44 51.73
C THR A 524 97.58 -39.35 52.36
N THR A 525 98.61 -39.84 51.67
CA THR A 525 100.02 -39.80 52.11
C THR A 525 100.84 -39.08 51.07
N ILE A 526 101.67 -38.13 51.49
CA ILE A 526 102.41 -37.21 50.62
C ILE A 526 103.86 -37.11 51.12
N ASP A 527 104.81 -37.17 50.19
CA ASP A 527 106.23 -37.01 50.49
C ASP A 527 106.60 -35.54 50.77
N VAL A 528 107.63 -35.32 51.60
CA VAL A 528 108.07 -33.99 52.02
C VAL A 528 108.47 -33.14 50.81
N GLY A 529 107.86 -31.96 50.69
CA GLY A 529 108.09 -31.00 49.60
C GLY A 529 107.10 -31.11 48.43
N PHE A 530 106.22 -32.12 48.41
CA PHE A 530 105.20 -32.30 47.39
C PHE A 530 103.80 -31.83 47.85
N THR A 531 102.90 -31.57 46.91
CA THR A 531 101.53 -31.12 47.17
C THR A 531 100.49 -32.09 46.59
N GLN A 532 99.46 -32.41 47.38
CA GLN A 532 98.26 -33.12 46.92
C GLN A 532 97.05 -32.18 46.95
N SER A 533 96.29 -32.14 45.86
CA SER A 533 95.02 -31.41 45.83
C SER A 533 93.88 -32.30 46.34
N LEU A 534 93.14 -31.79 47.34
CA LEU A 534 91.84 -32.32 47.73
C LEU A 534 90.75 -31.61 46.94
N LYS A 535 89.77 -32.38 46.46
CA LYS A 535 88.57 -31.86 45.79
C LYS A 535 87.39 -32.03 46.76
N ARG A 536 86.62 -30.95 46.94
CA ARG A 536 85.33 -31.01 47.64
C ARG A 536 84.22 -31.39 46.67
N CYS A 537 83.33 -32.28 47.11
CA CYS A 537 82.05 -32.58 46.48
C CYS A 537 80.94 -32.02 47.37
N ILE A 538 80.07 -31.19 46.79
CA ILE A 538 78.88 -30.65 47.47
C ILE A 538 77.68 -31.44 46.95
N TYR A 539 76.97 -32.11 47.84
CA TYR A 539 75.72 -32.79 47.52
C TYR A 539 74.57 -31.84 47.81
N THR A 540 73.59 -31.81 46.91
CA THR A 540 72.36 -31.03 47.09
C THR A 540 71.20 -32.00 47.26
N LYS A 541 70.23 -31.65 48.10
CA LYS A 541 69.02 -32.46 48.25
C LYS A 541 68.22 -32.35 46.94
N GLN A 542 68.11 -33.43 46.17
CA GLN A 542 67.13 -33.48 45.08
C GLN A 542 65.76 -33.63 45.72
N TYR A 543 64.91 -32.64 45.46
CA TYR A 543 63.50 -32.71 45.76
C TYR A 543 62.82 -33.12 44.46
N ASP A 544 62.55 -34.41 44.34
CA ASP A 544 61.71 -34.92 43.26
C ASP A 544 60.31 -34.37 43.52
N GLY A 545 59.85 -33.49 42.62
CA GLY A 545 58.62 -32.72 42.77
C GLY A 545 57.36 -33.57 42.73
#